data_AF-A0A8X6XJ16-F1
#
_entry.id   AF-A0A8X6XJ16-F1
#
_cell.length_a   1.000
_cell.length_b   1.000
_cell.length_c   1.000
_cell.angle_alpha   90.00
_cell.angle_beta   90.00
_cell.angle_gamma   90.00
#
_symmetry.space_group_name_H-M   'P 1'
#
loop_
_entity.id
_entity.type
_entity.pdbx_description
1 polymer ?
#
loop_
_entity_poly.entity_id
_entity_poly.type
_entity_poly.pdbx_seq_one_letter_code
_entity_poly.pdbx_strand_id
1 'polypeptide(L)'
;MFPNLSSIPLVNAFKDNEGVIRIKTKLTERKDDPNFIAPILLPSNCILTTRLIEYYHHKHCHAGVQILLSILRGKFWILKSRKTVRDVVRRCVRCRRYSSKSPVSDPKRIRYRRKLIEDFRSRFRKEYLGQLRQKLPGKVIGLLPGRDGKVRTLKIRCKNSEIIRPIQRVYPLEVPIESNENVKFDGVAASSSSKVNDIITHNEVT
;
A
#
# COMPACT_ATOMS: atom_id res chain seq x y z
N MET A 1 -26.90 1.75 28.51
CA MET A 1 -26.23 2.53 29.58
C MET A 1 -24.82 2.87 29.11
N PHE A 2 -24.37 4.12 29.21
CA PHE A 2 -23.01 4.51 28.85
C PHE A 2 -22.03 4.03 29.95
N PRO A 3 -20.83 3.54 29.58
CA PRO A 3 -19.87 3.03 30.54
C PRO A 3 -19.28 4.19 31.34
N ASN A 4 -19.17 4.02 32.66
CA ASN A 4 -18.45 4.95 33.52
C ASN A 4 -16.95 4.93 33.20
N LEU A 5 -16.30 6.10 33.29
CA LEU A 5 -14.88 6.29 33.00
C LEU A 5 -13.97 5.36 33.82
N SER A 6 -14.34 5.04 35.06
CA SER A 6 -13.59 4.15 35.96
C SER A 6 -13.60 2.67 35.57
N SER A 7 -14.49 2.25 34.67
CA SER A 7 -14.65 0.83 34.30
C SER A 7 -13.98 0.47 32.96
N ILE A 8 -13.23 1.39 32.35
CA ILE A 8 -12.60 1.22 31.03
C ILE A 8 -11.08 1.06 31.22
N PRO A 9 -10.53 -0.16 31.24
CA PRO A 9 -9.22 -0.40 31.86
C PRO A 9 -7.99 0.04 31.05
N LEU A 10 -8.13 0.68 29.88
CA LEU A 10 -6.97 0.89 29.00
C LEU A 10 -7.20 1.96 27.92
N VAL A 11 -7.89 3.05 28.26
CA VAL A 11 -8.19 4.10 27.29
C VAL A 11 -8.10 5.45 27.99
N ASN A 12 -7.29 6.36 27.47
CA ASN A 12 -7.19 7.76 27.91
C ASN A 12 -8.47 8.52 27.51
N ALA A 13 -9.59 8.16 28.14
CA ALA A 13 -10.88 8.76 27.91
C ALA A 13 -11.01 10.08 28.69
N PHE A 14 -11.60 11.09 28.06
CA PHE A 14 -11.87 12.39 28.66
C PHE A 14 -13.27 12.85 28.27
N LYS A 15 -13.83 13.79 29.03
CA LYS A 15 -15.15 14.37 28.74
C LYS A 15 -14.95 15.71 28.03
N ASP A 16 -15.64 15.91 26.92
CA ASP A 16 -15.63 17.16 26.16
C ASP A 16 -16.52 18.24 26.81
N ASN A 17 -16.47 19.47 26.31
CA ASN A 17 -17.29 20.59 26.77
C ASN A 17 -18.80 20.32 26.67
N GLU A 18 -19.21 19.51 25.69
CA GLU A 18 -20.60 19.04 25.50
C GLU A 18 -20.97 17.85 26.39
N GLY A 19 -20.06 17.39 27.23
CA GLY A 19 -20.27 16.27 28.13
C GLY A 19 -20.13 14.87 27.50
N VAL A 20 -19.68 14.80 26.25
CA VAL A 20 -19.46 13.54 25.52
C VAL A 20 -18.11 12.93 25.91
N ILE A 21 -18.07 11.60 26.09
CA ILE A 21 -16.82 10.89 26.36
C ILE A 21 -16.06 10.68 25.04
N ARG A 22 -14.84 11.20 24.97
CA ARG A 22 -13.90 11.07 23.84
C ARG A 22 -12.62 10.39 24.29
N ILE A 23 -11.79 9.99 23.34
CA ILE A 23 -10.53 9.28 23.59
C ILE A 23 -9.37 10.09 23.06
N LYS A 24 -8.36 10.33 23.90
CA LYS A 24 -7.09 10.90 23.45
C LYS A 24 -6.32 9.85 22.66
N THR A 25 -6.15 10.08 21.37
CA THR A 25 -5.23 9.27 20.55
C THR A 25 -3.81 9.86 20.63
N LYS A 26 -2.82 9.15 20.09
CA LYS A 26 -1.44 9.66 19.98
C LYS A 26 -1.27 10.72 18.88
N LEU A 27 -2.33 11.03 18.13
CA LEU A 27 -2.32 12.01 17.04
C LEU A 27 -2.61 13.40 17.61
N THR A 28 -1.69 13.95 18.40
CA THR A 28 -1.93 15.20 19.14
C THR A 28 -1.75 16.47 18.30
N GLU A 29 -0.89 16.44 17.27
CA GLU A 29 -0.42 17.66 16.57
C GLU A 29 -0.84 17.74 15.09
N ARG A 30 -1.65 16.81 14.61
CA ARG A 30 -2.07 16.78 13.21
C ARG A 30 -3.27 17.70 12.98
N LYS A 31 -3.25 18.50 11.90
CA LYS A 31 -4.39 19.32 11.46
C LYS A 31 -5.43 18.46 10.72
N ASP A 32 -6.05 17.53 11.43
CA ASP A 32 -7.13 16.66 10.92
C ASP A 32 -8.47 17.00 11.61
N ASP A 33 -9.55 16.32 11.20
CA ASP A 33 -10.87 16.48 11.83
C ASP A 33 -10.79 16.18 13.34
N PRO A 34 -11.39 17.02 14.21
CA PRO A 34 -11.33 16.81 15.66
C PRO A 34 -11.95 15.47 16.10
N ASN A 35 -12.89 14.90 15.35
CA ASN A 35 -13.44 13.58 15.61
C ASN A 35 -12.51 12.43 15.19
N PHE A 36 -11.56 12.70 14.31
CA PHE A 36 -10.51 11.74 13.96
C PHE A 36 -9.41 11.73 15.02
N ILE A 37 -9.00 12.93 15.47
CA ILE A 37 -8.00 13.13 16.52
C ILE A 37 -8.50 12.58 17.86
N ALA A 38 -9.73 12.93 18.23
CA ALA A 38 -10.38 12.55 19.48
C ALA A 38 -11.75 11.91 19.22
N PRO A 39 -11.80 10.63 18.82
CA PRO A 39 -13.04 9.95 18.48
C PRO A 39 -13.95 9.77 19.68
N ILE A 40 -15.26 9.79 19.40
CA ILE A 40 -16.31 9.63 20.42
C ILE A 40 -16.35 8.16 20.87
N LEU A 41 -16.27 7.94 22.18
CA LEU A 41 -16.35 6.61 22.77
C LEU A 41 -17.80 6.11 22.74
N LEU A 42 -17.99 4.91 22.19
CA LEU A 42 -19.31 4.29 22.05
C LEU A 42 -19.33 2.88 22.67
N PRO A 43 -20.31 2.55 23.52
CA PRO A 43 -20.45 1.21 24.08
C PRO A 43 -20.86 0.17 23.04
N SER A 44 -20.30 -1.03 23.17
CA SER A 44 -20.59 -2.15 22.25
C SER A 44 -22.04 -2.65 22.33
N ASN A 45 -22.68 -2.49 23.49
CA ASN A 45 -23.93 -3.12 23.90
C ASN A 45 -25.09 -2.10 24.01
N CYS A 46 -25.16 -1.15 23.08
CA CYS A 46 -26.21 -0.14 23.06
C CYS A 46 -27.03 -0.21 21.76
N ILE A 47 -28.32 0.08 21.87
CA ILE A 47 -29.20 0.18 20.70
C ILE A 47 -28.72 1.27 19.73
N LEU A 48 -28.26 2.40 20.26
CA LEU A 48 -27.76 3.52 19.47
C LEU A 48 -26.56 3.12 18.61
N THR A 49 -25.60 2.39 19.19
CA THR A 49 -24.40 1.97 18.46
C THR A 49 -24.73 0.93 17.40
N THR A 50 -25.69 0.06 17.68
CA THR A 50 -26.23 -0.89 16.70
C THR A 50 -26.89 -0.17 15.53
N ARG A 51 -27.81 0.77 15.79
CA ARG A 51 -28.51 1.55 14.76
C ARG A 51 -27.57 2.45 13.96
N LEU A 52 -26.56 3.03 14.60
CA LEU A 52 -25.51 3.81 13.94
C LEU A 52 -24.75 2.95 12.93
N ILE A 53 -24.30 1.75 13.33
CA ILE A 53 -23.60 0.83 12.43
C ILE A 53 -24.53 0.41 11.28
N GLU A 54 -25.81 0.13 11.54
CA GLU A 54 -26.80 -0.18 10.50
C GLU A 54 -26.96 0.97 9.50
N TYR A 55 -27.06 2.22 9.97
CA TYR A 55 -27.12 3.40 9.11
C TYR A 55 -25.92 3.48 8.16
N TYR A 56 -24.69 3.38 8.68
CA TYR A 56 -23.49 3.41 7.84
C TYR A 56 -23.39 2.18 6.92
N HIS A 57 -23.84 1.02 7.37
CA HIS A 57 -23.88 -0.19 6.55
C HIS A 57 -24.78 -0.01 5.33
N HIS A 58 -25.97 0.58 5.49
CA HIS A 58 -26.87 0.90 4.39
C HIS A 58 -26.37 2.06 3.52
N LYS A 59 -25.87 3.13 4.14
CA LYS A 59 -25.32 4.31 3.45
C LYS A 59 -24.16 3.98 2.52
N HIS A 60 -23.32 3.01 2.89
CA HIS A 60 -22.18 2.55 2.09
C HIS A 60 -22.48 1.25 1.34
N CYS A 61 -23.71 1.11 0.81
CA CYS A 61 -24.10 0.03 -0.10
C CYS A 61 -23.77 -1.38 0.41
N HIS A 62 -24.10 -1.67 1.68
CA HIS A 62 -23.83 -2.96 2.32
C HIS A 62 -22.34 -3.29 2.45
N ALA A 63 -21.52 -2.27 2.70
CA ALA A 63 -20.10 -2.41 2.95
C ALA A 63 -19.78 -3.56 3.94
N GLY A 64 -18.77 -4.34 3.59
CA GLY A 64 -18.26 -5.43 4.42
C GLY A 64 -17.64 -4.92 5.72
N VAL A 65 -17.40 -5.86 6.65
CA VAL A 65 -16.92 -5.56 8.01
C VAL A 65 -15.67 -4.70 8.01
N GLN A 66 -14.69 -4.97 7.14
CA GLN A 66 -13.42 -4.24 7.12
C GLN A 66 -13.60 -2.78 6.68
N ILE A 67 -14.37 -2.55 5.61
CA ILE A 67 -14.66 -1.20 5.09
C ILE A 67 -15.43 -0.40 6.14
N LEU A 68 -16.47 -1.00 6.72
CA LEU A 68 -17.28 -0.34 7.72
C LEU A 68 -16.48 0.00 8.97
N LEU A 69 -15.57 -0.88 9.39
CA LEU A 69 -14.63 -0.60 10.48
C LEU A 69 -13.70 0.57 10.18
N SER A 70 -13.19 0.70 8.95
CA SER A 70 -12.35 1.84 8.56
C SER A 70 -13.13 3.15 8.62
N ILE A 71 -14.35 3.17 8.10
CA ILE A 71 -15.23 4.36 8.12
C ILE A 71 -15.58 4.75 9.55
N LEU A 72 -15.99 3.79 10.39
CA LEU A 72 -16.39 4.05 11.76
C LEU A 72 -15.22 4.54 12.62
N ARG A 73 -14.03 3.95 12.46
CA ARG A 73 -12.83 4.37 13.20
C ARG A 73 -12.40 5.81 12.91
N GLY A 74 -12.85 6.38 11.79
CA GLY A 74 -12.59 7.77 11.46
C GLY A 74 -13.33 8.78 12.35
N LYS A 75 -14.36 8.34 13.08
CA LYS A 75 -15.25 9.23 13.86
C LYS A 75 -15.57 8.72 15.26
N PHE A 76 -15.61 7.40 15.43
CA PHE A 76 -16.09 6.73 16.63
C PHE A 76 -15.11 5.66 17.10
N TRP A 77 -14.98 5.55 18.40
CA TRP A 77 -14.31 4.46 19.06
C TRP A 77 -15.33 3.54 19.71
N ILE A 78 -15.79 2.55 18.94
CA ILE A 78 -16.75 1.56 19.44
C ILE A 78 -16.00 0.45 20.17
N LEU A 79 -16.33 0.22 21.44
CA LEU A 79 -15.79 -0.92 22.20
C LEU A 79 -16.16 -2.22 21.48
N LYS A 80 -15.22 -3.18 21.41
CA LYS A 80 -15.42 -4.46 20.71
C LYS A 80 -16.00 -4.30 19.28
N SER A 81 -15.65 -3.19 18.59
CA SER A 81 -16.21 -2.77 17.29
C SER A 81 -16.29 -3.88 16.24
N ARG A 82 -15.25 -4.69 16.11
CA ARG A 82 -15.24 -5.79 15.13
C ARG A 82 -16.33 -6.83 15.39
N LYS A 83 -16.66 -7.11 16.65
CA LYS A 83 -17.73 -8.05 17.01
C LYS A 83 -19.09 -7.43 16.67
N THR A 84 -19.36 -6.23 17.16
CA THR A 84 -20.64 -5.54 16.96
C THR A 84 -20.95 -5.29 15.50
N VAL A 85 -19.97 -4.81 14.73
CA VAL A 85 -20.10 -4.60 13.29
C VAL A 85 -20.40 -5.91 12.55
N ARG A 86 -19.68 -6.98 12.90
CA ARG A 86 -19.90 -8.29 12.29
C ARG A 86 -21.30 -8.82 12.58
N ASP A 87 -21.81 -8.59 13.78
CA ASP A 87 -23.15 -9.03 14.18
C ASP A 87 -24.25 -8.24 13.46
N VAL A 88 -24.04 -6.95 13.18
CA VAL A 88 -24.93 -6.14 12.34
C VAL A 88 -24.96 -6.64 10.89
N VAL A 89 -23.78 -6.81 10.27
CA VAL A 89 -23.68 -7.27 8.88
C VAL A 89 -24.30 -8.65 8.70
N ARG A 90 -24.15 -9.55 9.68
CA ARG A 90 -24.76 -10.89 9.65
C ARG A 90 -26.27 -10.90 9.76
N ARG A 91 -26.86 -9.96 10.51
CA ARG A 91 -28.31 -9.79 10.61
C ARG A 91 -28.92 -9.15 9.36
N CYS A 92 -28.11 -8.48 8.53
CA CYS A 92 -28.60 -7.88 7.28
C CYS A 92 -29.07 -8.95 6.28
N VAL A 93 -30.36 -8.91 5.93
CA VAL A 93 -30.98 -9.83 4.98
C VAL A 93 -30.34 -9.75 3.60
N ARG A 94 -30.03 -8.54 3.11
CA ARG A 94 -29.41 -8.36 1.79
C ARG A 94 -28.03 -9.02 1.76
N CYS A 95 -27.17 -8.74 2.73
CA CYS A 95 -25.86 -9.38 2.83
C CYS A 95 -25.96 -10.90 2.97
N ARG A 96 -26.91 -11.40 3.76
CA ARG A 96 -27.12 -12.85 3.94
C ARG A 96 -27.50 -13.51 2.62
N ARG A 97 -28.37 -12.88 1.81
CA ARG A 97 -28.74 -13.39 0.47
C ARG A 97 -27.53 -13.42 -0.47
N TYR A 98 -26.75 -12.33 -0.55
CA TYR A 98 -25.56 -12.29 -1.41
C TYR A 98 -24.43 -13.23 -0.96
N SER A 99 -24.32 -13.51 0.34
CA SER A 99 -23.34 -14.43 0.91
C SER A 99 -23.77 -15.90 0.81
N SER A 100 -25.04 -16.17 0.48
CA SER A 100 -25.54 -17.53 0.37
C SER A 100 -24.85 -18.25 -0.79
N LYS A 101 -24.41 -19.49 -0.54
CA LYS A 101 -23.84 -20.34 -1.59
C LYS A 101 -24.92 -20.53 -2.65
N SER A 102 -24.58 -20.26 -3.91
CA SER A 102 -25.48 -20.58 -5.02
C SER A 102 -25.77 -22.08 -5.00
N PRO A 103 -27.04 -22.50 -5.20
CA PRO A 103 -27.34 -23.91 -5.37
C PRO A 103 -26.57 -24.41 -6.61
N VAL A 104 -25.67 -25.37 -6.38
CA VAL A 104 -24.88 -26.13 -7.36
C VAL A 104 -24.47 -25.35 -8.61
N SER A 105 -23.28 -24.75 -8.60
CA SER A 105 -22.67 -24.33 -9.86
C SER A 105 -22.16 -25.56 -10.61
N ASP A 106 -22.48 -25.67 -11.90
CA ASP A 106 -22.01 -26.75 -12.77
C ASP A 106 -20.50 -27.00 -12.55
N PRO A 107 -20.09 -28.22 -12.14
CA PRO A 107 -18.68 -28.56 -11.91
C PRO A 107 -17.77 -28.22 -13.09
N LYS A 108 -18.29 -28.22 -14.33
CA LYS A 108 -17.56 -27.80 -15.53
C LYS A 108 -17.24 -26.30 -15.48
N ARG A 109 -18.21 -25.45 -15.10
CA ARG A 109 -18.02 -23.99 -14.97
C ARG A 109 -17.02 -23.63 -13.86
N ILE A 110 -17.05 -24.34 -12.73
CA ILE A 110 -16.08 -24.17 -11.64
C ILE A 110 -14.67 -24.51 -12.13
N ARG A 111 -14.49 -25.66 -12.79
CA ARG A 111 -13.19 -26.08 -13.34
C ARG A 111 -12.66 -25.11 -14.39
N TYR A 112 -13.51 -24.66 -15.31
CA TYR A 112 -13.13 -23.67 -16.32
C TYR A 112 -12.66 -22.35 -15.69
N ARG A 113 -13.41 -21.82 -14.71
CA ARG A 113 -13.03 -20.58 -14.02
C ARG A 113 -11.73 -20.73 -13.23
N ARG A 114 -11.49 -21.90 -12.60
CA ARG A 114 -10.24 -22.20 -11.90
C ARG A 114 -9.05 -22.26 -12.86
N LYS A 115 -9.21 -22.96 -13.99
CA LYS A 115 -8.22 -23.05 -15.06
C LYS A 115 -7.86 -21.66 -15.60
N LEU A 116 -8.86 -20.82 -15.89
CA LEU A 116 -8.63 -19.43 -16.30
C LEU A 116 -7.81 -18.64 -15.28
N ILE A 117 -8.18 -18.68 -13.99
CA ILE A 117 -7.45 -17.96 -12.94
C ILE A 117 -6.00 -18.45 -12.85
N GLU A 118 -5.78 -19.74 -13.00
CA GLU A 118 -4.44 -20.36 -12.97
C GLU A 118 -3.61 -19.96 -14.19
N ASP A 119 -4.20 -19.95 -15.38
CA ASP A 119 -3.58 -19.46 -16.61
C ASP A 119 -3.21 -17.97 -16.50
N PHE A 120 -4.13 -17.13 -16.02
CA PHE A 120 -3.87 -15.71 -15.78
C PHE A 120 -2.75 -15.50 -14.76
N ARG A 121 -2.76 -16.23 -13.64
CA ARG A 121 -1.69 -16.15 -12.63
C ARG A 121 -0.34 -16.63 -13.16
N SER A 122 -0.34 -17.68 -13.98
CA SER A 122 0.86 -18.23 -14.62
C SER A 122 1.47 -17.22 -15.61
N ARG A 123 0.64 -16.64 -16.49
CA ARG A 123 1.07 -15.56 -17.40
C ARG A 123 1.57 -14.35 -16.63
N PHE A 124 0.82 -13.87 -15.64
CA PHE A 124 1.24 -12.73 -14.82
C PHE A 124 2.56 -12.99 -14.09
N ARG A 125 2.78 -14.19 -13.54
CA ARG A 125 4.07 -14.55 -12.93
C ARG A 125 5.23 -14.56 -13.93
N LYS A 126 5.02 -15.11 -15.13
CA LYS A 126 6.07 -15.15 -16.16
C LYS A 126 6.35 -13.79 -16.77
N GLU A 127 5.32 -13.04 -17.12
CA GLU A 127 5.42 -11.78 -17.86
C GLU A 127 5.73 -10.59 -16.97
N TYR A 128 5.08 -10.48 -15.80
CA TYR A 128 5.23 -9.31 -14.91
C TYR A 128 6.20 -9.58 -13.76
N LEU A 129 6.00 -10.65 -12.98
CA LEU A 129 6.90 -10.96 -11.84
C LEU A 129 8.26 -11.52 -12.28
N GLY A 130 8.35 -12.07 -13.50
CA GLY A 130 9.63 -12.45 -14.12
C GLY A 130 10.55 -11.26 -14.38
N GLN A 131 9.99 -10.06 -14.54
CA GLN A 131 10.74 -8.80 -14.65
C GLN A 131 11.23 -8.31 -13.27
N LEU A 132 10.54 -8.69 -12.20
CA LEU A 132 10.87 -8.39 -10.80
C LEU A 132 11.82 -9.39 -10.16
N ARG A 133 12.42 -10.32 -10.93
CA ARG A 133 13.65 -11.00 -10.49
C ARG A 133 14.76 -9.95 -10.41
N GLN A 134 14.88 -9.30 -9.25
CA GLN A 134 16.03 -8.47 -8.93
C GLN A 134 17.28 -9.36 -9.04
N LYS A 135 17.99 -9.22 -10.16
CA LYS A 135 19.32 -9.81 -10.28
C LYS A 135 20.23 -9.02 -9.35
N LEU A 136 21.09 -9.74 -8.64
CA LEU A 136 22.03 -9.18 -7.67
C LEU A 136 22.81 -8.00 -8.27
N PRO A 137 23.14 -6.99 -7.46
CA PRO A 137 23.97 -5.88 -7.89
C PRO A 137 25.29 -6.39 -8.48
N GLY A 138 25.79 -5.72 -9.51
CA GLY A 138 27.00 -6.11 -10.22
C GLY A 138 27.81 -4.91 -10.69
N LYS A 139 29.12 -5.07 -10.81
CA LYS A 139 30.04 -4.02 -11.26
C LYS A 139 30.09 -4.00 -12.79
N VAL A 140 30.00 -2.82 -13.40
CA VAL A 140 30.21 -2.67 -14.84
C VAL A 140 31.70 -2.91 -15.14
N ILE A 141 31.98 -3.89 -15.99
CA ILE A 141 33.36 -4.27 -16.38
C ILE A 141 33.73 -3.64 -17.72
N GLY A 142 32.76 -3.47 -18.63
CA GLY A 142 33.03 -2.98 -19.97
C GLY A 142 31.80 -2.42 -20.68
N LEU A 143 32.05 -1.45 -21.55
CA LEU A 143 31.07 -0.81 -22.42
C LEU A 143 31.18 -1.44 -23.81
N LEU A 144 30.04 -1.78 -24.42
CA LEU A 144 29.98 -2.29 -25.80
C LEU A 144 29.31 -1.23 -26.69
N PRO A 145 30.10 -0.32 -27.30
CA PRO A 145 29.57 0.67 -28.23
C PRO A 145 29.13 0.05 -29.55
N GLY A 146 28.11 0.64 -30.17
CA GLY A 146 27.73 0.34 -31.55
C GLY A 146 28.71 0.96 -32.56
N ARG A 147 28.46 0.72 -33.85
CA ARG A 147 29.25 1.31 -34.96
C ARG A 147 29.25 2.84 -34.96
N ASP A 148 28.26 3.46 -34.34
CA ASP A 148 28.09 4.90 -34.17
C ASP A 148 28.75 5.44 -32.89
N GLY A 149 29.56 4.64 -32.20
CA GLY A 149 30.26 5.02 -30.96
C GLY A 149 29.34 5.09 -29.72
N LYS A 150 28.02 4.94 -29.87
CA LYS A 150 27.07 5.01 -28.76
C LYS A 150 26.98 3.69 -28.00
N VAL A 151 27.13 3.75 -26.68
CA VAL A 151 27.02 2.58 -25.79
C VAL A 151 25.56 2.20 -25.61
N ARG A 152 25.17 1.05 -26.18
CA ARG A 152 23.82 0.48 -26.01
C ARG A 152 23.81 -0.68 -25.03
N THR A 153 24.95 -1.35 -24.85
CA THR A 153 25.07 -2.59 -24.08
C THR A 153 26.30 -2.55 -23.18
N LEU A 154 26.16 -3.13 -21.99
CA LEU A 154 27.17 -3.20 -20.94
C LEU A 154 27.49 -4.67 -20.62
N LYS A 155 28.74 -4.95 -20.26
CA LYS A 155 29.17 -6.21 -19.65
C LYS A 155 29.31 -6.01 -18.14
N ILE A 156 28.56 -6.78 -17.36
CA ILE A 156 28.40 -6.62 -15.90
C ILE A 156 28.89 -7.88 -15.18
N ARG A 157 29.70 -7.73 -14.13
CA ARG A 157 30.09 -8.82 -13.22
C ARG A 157 29.10 -8.87 -12.05
N CYS A 158 28.28 -9.90 -12.00
CA CYS A 158 27.52 -10.26 -10.80
C CYS A 158 28.34 -11.24 -9.95
N LYS A 159 27.94 -11.46 -8.68
CA LYS A 159 28.65 -12.32 -7.71
C LYS A 159 29.09 -13.69 -8.27
N ASN A 160 28.28 -14.31 -9.13
CA ASN A 160 28.51 -15.67 -9.62
C ASN A 160 28.59 -15.78 -11.16
N SER A 161 28.51 -14.68 -11.92
CA SER A 161 28.52 -14.74 -13.39
C SER A 161 28.74 -13.38 -14.05
N GLU A 162 29.20 -13.40 -15.31
CA GLU A 162 29.23 -12.24 -16.18
C GLU A 162 27.99 -12.21 -17.07
N ILE A 163 27.32 -11.05 -17.13
CA ILE A 163 26.07 -10.88 -17.86
C ILE A 163 26.19 -9.66 -18.78
N ILE A 164 25.67 -9.80 -19.99
CA ILE A 164 25.54 -8.70 -20.95
C ILE A 164 24.12 -8.12 -20.86
N ARG A 165 23.99 -6.79 -20.74
CA ARG A 165 22.71 -6.09 -20.62
C ARG A 165 22.65 -4.77 -21.36
N PRO A 166 21.50 -4.42 -21.98
CA PRO A 166 21.27 -3.07 -22.49
C PRO A 166 21.33 -2.03 -21.35
N ILE A 167 21.87 -0.85 -21.64
CA ILE A 167 22.00 0.24 -20.65
C ILE A 167 20.65 0.65 -20.06
N GLN A 168 19.56 0.59 -20.85
CA GLN A 168 18.21 0.94 -20.41
C GLN A 168 17.65 0.01 -19.32
N ARG A 169 18.32 -1.12 -19.06
CA ARG A 169 17.89 -2.13 -18.06
C ARG A 169 18.83 -2.17 -16.85
N VAL A 170 19.71 -1.19 -16.72
CA VAL A 170 20.66 -1.05 -15.60
C VAL A 170 20.38 0.28 -14.92
N TYR A 171 20.30 0.26 -13.59
CA TYR A 171 20.11 1.45 -12.79
C TYR A 171 21.33 1.62 -11.87
N PRO A 172 21.91 2.83 -11.79
CA PRO A 172 22.98 3.10 -10.85
C PRO A 172 22.45 2.92 -9.43
N LEU A 173 23.25 2.28 -8.58
CA LEU A 173 22.97 2.21 -7.15
C LEU A 173 23.60 3.41 -6.50
N GLU A 174 22.84 4.11 -5.67
CA GLU A 174 23.35 5.17 -4.81
C GLU A 174 24.28 4.54 -3.77
N VAL A 175 25.58 4.63 -4.03
CA VAL A 175 26.61 4.32 -3.03
C VAL A 175 27.04 5.61 -2.36
N PRO A 176 27.16 5.64 -1.02
CA PRO A 176 27.79 6.76 -0.33
C PRO A 176 29.20 6.95 -0.89
N ILE A 177 29.50 8.15 -1.37
CA ILE A 177 30.84 8.49 -1.85
C ILE A 177 31.70 8.72 -0.62
N GLU A 178 32.51 7.74 -0.24
CA GLU A 178 33.67 8.03 0.61
C GLU A 178 34.68 8.74 -0.28
N SER A 179 34.88 10.04 -0.02
CA SER A 179 35.87 10.87 -0.67
C SER A 179 37.26 10.27 -0.44
N ASN A 180 37.84 9.64 -1.47
CA ASN A 180 39.25 9.78 -1.89
C ASN A 180 39.68 8.57 -2.72
N GLU A 181 39.46 8.60 -4.04
CA GLU A 181 40.44 8.06 -5.00
C GLU A 181 40.41 8.90 -6.29
N ASN A 182 41.49 9.62 -6.54
CA ASN A 182 41.78 10.30 -7.80
C ASN A 182 41.88 9.26 -8.93
N VAL A 183 40.78 9.00 -9.64
CA VAL A 183 40.85 8.28 -10.92
C VAL A 183 41.25 9.28 -12.00
N LYS A 184 42.55 9.34 -12.29
CA LYS A 184 43.09 10.06 -13.46
C LYS A 184 42.45 9.50 -14.73
N PHE A 185 41.82 10.38 -15.51
CA PHE A 185 41.50 10.12 -16.91
C PHE A 185 42.53 10.86 -17.77
N ASP A 186 43.47 10.10 -18.34
CA ASP A 186 44.42 10.63 -19.31
C ASP A 186 43.72 10.90 -20.65
N GLY A 187 43.48 12.21 -20.89
CA GLY A 187 43.66 12.92 -22.16
C GLY A 187 43.00 12.42 -23.44
N VAL A 188 41.97 13.15 -23.90
CA VAL A 188 41.99 13.78 -25.24
C VAL A 188 41.47 15.21 -25.10
N ALA A 189 42.31 16.16 -25.50
CA ALA A 189 42.06 17.60 -25.42
C ALA A 189 41.05 18.09 -26.47
N ALA A 190 40.16 19.01 -26.08
CA ALA A 190 39.94 20.29 -26.76
C ALA A 190 38.80 21.09 -26.10
N SER A 191 39.19 22.20 -25.47
CA SER A 191 38.53 23.52 -25.44
C SER A 191 37.06 23.69 -25.01
N SER A 192 36.92 24.61 -24.05
CA SER A 192 35.85 25.58 -23.82
C SER A 192 34.63 25.17 -22.97
N SER A 193 34.68 25.66 -21.73
CA SER A 193 33.62 26.37 -21.00
C SER A 193 32.24 25.73 -20.85
N SER A 194 31.94 25.37 -19.60
CA SER A 194 30.73 25.80 -18.88
C SER A 194 29.38 25.51 -19.54
N LYS A 195 28.72 24.42 -19.12
CA LYS A 195 27.25 24.24 -18.93
C LYS A 195 26.87 22.77 -19.15
N VAL A 196 26.77 21.98 -18.09
CA VAL A 196 25.91 20.78 -18.08
C VAL A 196 25.38 20.53 -16.66
N ASN A 197 24.64 21.50 -16.13
CA ASN A 197 23.82 21.30 -14.93
C ASN A 197 22.35 21.65 -15.24
N ASP A 198 21.86 21.30 -16.43
CA ASP A 198 20.48 21.63 -16.85
C ASP A 198 19.90 20.59 -17.82
N ILE A 199 20.07 19.29 -17.58
CA ILE A 199 19.23 18.30 -18.27
C ILE A 199 19.02 17.12 -17.32
N ILE A 200 17.91 17.15 -16.59
CA ILE A 200 17.03 16.04 -16.12
C ILE A 200 16.22 16.60 -14.94
N THR A 201 15.39 17.59 -15.24
CA THR A 201 14.09 17.78 -14.61
C THR A 201 13.06 17.70 -15.74
N HIS A 202 11.87 17.21 -15.42
CA HIS A 202 10.80 16.76 -16.33
C HIS A 202 10.91 15.30 -16.76
N ASN A 203 10.33 14.44 -15.93
CA ASN A 203 9.09 13.76 -16.34
C ASN A 203 8.34 13.28 -15.09
N GLU A 204 7.49 14.16 -14.59
CA GLU A 204 6.33 13.78 -13.79
C GLU A 204 5.25 13.20 -14.72
N VAL A 205 4.77 12.05 -14.27
CA VAL A 205 3.45 11.43 -14.45
C VAL A 205 2.36 12.34 -15.05
N THR A 206 1.74 11.84 -16.13
CA THR A 206 0.27 11.83 -16.27
C THR A 206 -0.18 10.39 -16.45
#